data_AF-A0A2V6EA54-F1
#
_entry.id   AF-A0A2V6EA54-F1
#
_cell.length_a   1.000
_cell.length_b   1.000
_cell.length_c   1.000
_cell.angle_alpha   90.00
_cell.angle_beta   90.00
_cell.angle_gamma   90.00
#
_symmetry.space_group_name_H-M   'P 1'
#
loop_
_entity.id
_entity.type
_entity.pdbx_description
1 polymer ?
#
loop_
_entity_poly.entity_id
_entity_poly.type
_entity_poly.pdbx_seq_one_letter_code
_entity_poly.pdbx_strand_id
1 'polypeptide(L)' 'MSLNADLREFIELLNSRGVEYVIVGAHSLAFHGRPRYTGDLDLLVRPSRENAAKLVSLLHDFGLKKEISQKPISPFPNK' A
#
# COMPACT_ATOMS: atom_id res chain seq x y z
N MET A 1 -9.15 14.56 10.59
CA MET A 1 -9.31 13.09 10.59
C MET A 1 -8.12 12.51 11.31
N SER A 2 -8.33 11.70 12.35
CA SER A 2 -7.24 10.91 12.94
C SER A 2 -7.13 9.62 12.14
N LEU A 3 -5.96 9.34 11.58
CA LEU A 3 -5.66 8.05 10.97
C LEU A 3 -5.56 7.00 12.09
N ASN A 4 -5.98 5.76 11.80
CA ASN A 4 -5.76 4.64 12.71
C ASN A 4 -4.24 4.50 13.00
N ALA A 5 -3.87 4.18 14.25
CA ALA A 5 -2.48 4.09 14.68
C ALA A 5 -1.67 3.09 13.84
N ASP A 6 -2.24 1.93 13.51
CA ASP A 6 -1.59 0.88 12.72
C ASP A 6 -1.33 1.36 11.27
N LEU A 7 -2.30 2.07 10.68
CA LEU A 7 -2.14 2.67 9.35
C LEU A 7 -1.06 3.75 9.35
N ARG A 8 -0.97 4.55 10.42
CA ARG A 8 0.08 5.56 10.57
C ARG A 8 1.45 4.90 10.67
N GLU A 9 1.61 3.91 11.53
CA GLU A 9 2.87 3.17 11.70
C GLU A 9 3.30 2.52 10.38
N PHE A 10 2.35 1.94 9.64
CA PHE A 10 2.63 1.33 8.34
C PHE A 10 3.17 2.35 7.31
N ILE A 11 2.57 3.55 7.25
CA ILE A 11 3.06 4.65 6.40
C ILE A 11 4.45 5.14 6.83
N GLU A 12 4.69 5.30 8.13
CA GLU A 12 5.99 5.69 8.67
C GLU A 12 7.06 4.65 8.31
N LEU A 13 6.72 3.36 8.37
CA LEU A 13 7.62 2.28 7.99
C LEU A 13 7.94 2.29 6.49
N LEU A 14 6.94 2.51 5.62
CA LEU A 14 7.14 2.64 4.16
C LEU A 14 8.10 3.78 3.84
N ASN A 15 7.92 4.93 4.50
CA ASN A 15 8.77 6.10 4.34
C ASN A 15 10.20 5.82 4.82
N SER A 16 10.36 5.18 5.99
CA SER A 16 11.68 4.87 6.56
C SER A 16 12.54 3.97 5.65
N ARG A 17 11.90 3.09 4.86
CA ARG A 17 12.59 2.17 3.93
C ARG A 17 12.70 2.71 2.51
N GLY A 18 12.18 3.92 2.25
CA GLY A 18 12.13 4.51 0.92
C GLY A 18 11.40 3.60 -0.07
N VAL A 19 10.25 3.05 0.34
CA VAL A 19 9.32 2.38 -0.59
C VAL A 19 8.65 3.45 -1.44
N GLU A 20 8.63 3.25 -2.75
CA GLU A 20 7.98 4.15 -3.69
C GLU A 20 6.52 3.74 -3.88
N TYR A 21 5.61 4.57 -3.39
CA TYR A 21 4.17 4.36 -3.47
C TYR A 21 3.43 5.70 -3.59
N VAL A 22 2.16 5.63 -3.97
CA VAL A 22 1.22 6.74 -3.90
C VAL A 22 -0.08 6.29 -3.24
N ILE A 23 -0.65 7.13 -2.39
CA ILE A 23 -1.97 6.89 -1.79
C ILE A 23 -3.04 7.15 -2.86
N VAL A 24 -3.91 6.16 -3.07
CA VAL A 24 -5.02 6.24 -4.03
C VAL A 24 -6.36 6.02 -3.30
N GLY A 25 -7.44 5.90 -4.06
CA GLY A 25 -8.74 5.56 -3.50
C GLY A 25 -9.37 6.65 -2.63
N ALA A 26 -10.18 6.21 -1.66
CA ALA A 26 -11.04 7.11 -0.89
C ALA A 26 -10.26 8.09 0.00
N HIS A 27 -9.08 7.72 0.50
CA HIS A 27 -8.21 8.63 1.25
C HIS A 27 -7.71 9.80 0.38
N SER A 28 -7.28 9.52 -0.86
CA SER A 28 -6.86 10.56 -1.81
C SER A 28 -8.03 11.49 -2.19
N LEU A 29 -9.22 10.93 -2.42
CA LEU A 29 -10.44 11.71 -2.67
C LEU A 29 -10.85 12.57 -1.47
N ALA A 30 -10.76 12.03 -0.25
CA ALA A 30 -11.11 12.74 0.97
C ALA A 30 -10.19 13.94 1.22
N PHE A 31 -8.91 13.82 0.85
CA PHE A 31 -7.93 14.87 0.99
C PHE A 31 -8.05 15.96 -0.10
N HIS A 32 -8.24 15.58 -1.37
CA HIS A 32 -8.20 16.53 -2.49
C HIS A 32 -9.56 16.99 -3.02
N GLY A 33 -10.65 16.25 -2.76
CA GLY A 33 -11.94 16.47 -3.40
C GLY A 33 -13.07 16.74 -2.41
N ARG A 34 -13.56 15.69 -1.75
CA ARG A 34 -14.66 15.79 -0.79
C ARG A 34 -14.51 14.75 0.31
N PRO A 35 -14.90 15.04 1.56
CA PRO A 35 -14.88 14.06 2.65
C PRO A 35 -15.59 12.77 2.25
N ARG A 36 -14.89 11.65 2.38
CA ARG A 36 -15.43 10.30 2.18
C ARG A 36 -14.80 9.40 3.22
N TYR A 37 -15.64 8.74 4.01
CA TYR A 37 -15.16 7.75 4.97
C TYR A 37 -14.78 6.45 4.26
N THR A 38 -13.70 5.83 4.72
CA THR A 38 -13.25 4.49 4.31
C THR A 38 -12.58 3.82 5.50
N GLY A 39 -12.72 2.50 5.60
CA GLY A 39 -12.01 1.69 6.60
C GLY A 39 -10.58 1.31 6.16
N ASP A 40 -10.35 1.32 4.84
CA ASP A 40 -9.14 0.78 4.23
C ASP A 40 -8.26 1.88 3.60
N LEU A 41 -6.99 1.56 3.41
CA LEU A 41 -5.98 2.41 2.76
C LEU A 41 -5.46 1.74 1.49
N ASP A 42 -5.73 2.34 0.34
CA ASP A 42 -5.25 1.86 -0.95
C ASP A 42 -3.91 2.50 -1.32
N LEU A 43 -2.90 1.66 -1.59
CA LEU A 43 -1.57 2.10 -2.03
C LEU A 43 -1.27 1.54 -3.43
N LEU A 44 -0.88 2.42 -4.36
CA LEU A 44 -0.29 2.02 -5.62
C LEU A 44 1.23 2.06 -5.51
N VAL A 45 1.86 0.89 -5.61
CA VAL A 45 3.31 0.71 -5.43
C VAL A 45 4.02 0.68 -6.78
N ARG A 46 5.17 1.34 -6.93
CA ARG A 46 5.97 1.27 -8.17
C ARG A 46 6.39 -0.20 -8.42
N PRO A 47 6.10 -0.78 -9.60
CA PRO A 47 6.37 -2.19 -9.88
C PRO A 47 7.82 -2.42 -10.34
N SER A 48 8.79 -2.06 -9.50
CA SER A 48 10.20 -2.42 -9.70
C SER A 48 10.63 -3.54 -8.76
N ARG A 49 11.63 -4.32 -9.15
CA ARG A 49 12.13 -5.45 -8.36
C ARG A 49 12.71 -4.99 -7.02
N GLU A 50 13.41 -3.85 -7.04
CA GLU A 50 14.03 -3.22 -5.89
C GLU A 50 12.95 -2.75 -4.91
N ASN A 51 11.90 -2.11 -5.40
CA ASN A 51 10.81 -1.61 -4.56
C ASN A 51 9.96 -2.75 -3.98
N ALA A 52 9.72 -3.81 -4.76
CA ALA A 52 9.06 -5.02 -4.28
C ALA A 52 9.87 -5.71 -3.18
N ALA A 53 11.20 -5.79 -3.30
CA ALA A 53 12.06 -6.35 -2.27
C ALA A 53 11.98 -5.55 -0.95
N LYS A 54 12.00 -4.22 -1.04
CA LYS A 54 11.80 -3.33 0.12
C LYS A 54 10.44 -3.58 0.78
N LEU A 55 9.38 -3.66 -0.02
CA LEU A 55 8.02 -3.92 0.48
C LEU A 55 7.90 -5.28 1.16
N VAL A 56 8.44 -6.35 0.57
CA VAL A 56 8.41 -7.69 1.19
C VAL A 56 9.15 -7.72 2.53
N SER A 57 10.33 -7.09 2.60
CA SER A 57 11.07 -6.96 3.85
C SER A 57 10.30 -6.14 4.89
N LEU A 58 9.63 -5.07 4.46
CA LEU A 58 8.78 -4.25 5.32
C LEU A 58 7.61 -5.06 5.90
N LEU A 59 6.90 -5.80 5.06
CA LEU A 59 5.74 -6.59 5.48
C LEU A 59 6.12 -7.65 6.52
N HIS A 60 7.28 -8.27 6.35
CA HIS A 60 7.83 -9.20 7.34
C HIS A 60 8.04 -8.51 8.69
N ASP A 61 8.63 -7.31 8.71
CA ASP A 61 8.97 -6.61 9.93
C ASP A 61 7.77 -5.94 10.60
N PHE A 62 6.74 -5.59 9.83
CA PHE A 62 5.45 -5.14 10.34
C PHE A 62 4.63 -6.28 10.99
N GLY A 63 5.07 -7.55 10.85
CA GLY A 63 4.40 -8.71 11.44
C GLY A 63 3.35 -9.36 10.55
N LEU A 64 3.23 -8.94 9.29
CA LEU A 64 2.37 -9.60 8.30
C LEU A 64 3.04 -10.91 7.85
N LYS A 65 2.58 -12.04 8.40
CA LYS A 65 3.03 -13.36 7.96
C LYS A 65 2.63 -13.62 6.51
N LYS A 66 3.55 -14.22 5.78
CA LYS A 66 3.55 -14.41 4.34
C LYS A 66 2.42 -15.34 3.86
N GLU A 67 1.23 -14.80 3.59
CA GLU A 67 0.36 -15.35 2.54
C GLU A 67 0.50 -14.50 1.28
N ILE A 68 1.69 -14.53 0.69
CA ILE A 68 1.85 -14.04 -0.68
C ILE A 68 1.25 -15.12 -1.57
N SER A 69 -0.03 -14.97 -1.93
CA SER A 69 -0.61 -15.72 -3.03
C SER A 69 0.18 -15.34 -4.29
N GLN A 70 1.11 -16.20 -4.71
CA GLN A 70 1.71 -16.12 -6.04
C GLN A 70 0.66 -16.56 -7.07
N LYS A 71 -0.46 -15.84 -7.16
CA LYS A 71 -1.33 -16.00 -8.31
C LYS A 71 -0.66 -15.21 -9.44
N PRO A 72 -0.25 -15.86 -10.54
CA PRO A 72 0.26 -15.12 -11.68
C PRO A 72 -0.78 -14.06 -12.05
N ILE A 73 -0.33 -12.82 -12.25
CA ILE A 73 -1.16 -11.73 -12.74
C ILE A 73 -1.70 -12.25 -14.07
N SER A 74 -3.00 -12.56 -14.13
CA SER A 74 -3.62 -12.97 -15.38
C SER A 74 -3.39 -11.85 -16.38
N PRO A 75 -2.92 -12.13 -17.60
CA PRO A 75 -2.87 -11.09 -18.62
C PRO A 75 -4.25 -10.45 -18.70
N PHE A 76 -4.28 -9.12 -18.70
CA PHE A 76 -5.52 -8.37 -18.90
C PHE A 76 -6.23 -8.98 -20.12
N PRO A 77 -7.52 -9.31 -20.04
CA PRO A 77 -8.23 -9.86 -21.19
C PRO A 77 -8.07 -8.86 -22.34
N ASN A 78 -7.53 -9.33 -23.46
CA ASN A 78 -7.55 -8.57 -24.70
C ASN A 78 -9.02 -8.26 -25.01
N LYS A 79 -9.35 -6.98 -25.13
CA LYS A 79 -10.65 -6.54 -25.65
C LYS A 79 -10.82 -7.00 -27.08
#